data_AF-A0AAN4YRE4-F1
#
_entry.id   AF-A0AAN4YRE4-F1
#
_cell.length_a   1.000
_cell.length_b   1.000
_cell.length_c   1.000
_cell.angle_alpha   90.00
_cell.angle_beta   90.00
_cell.angle_gamma   90.00
#
_symmetry.space_group_name_H-M   'P 1'
#
loop_
_entity.id
_entity.type
_entity.pdbx_description
1 polymer ?
#
loop_
_entity_poly.entity_id
_entity_poly.type
_entity_poly.pdbx_seq_one_letter_code
_entity_poly.pdbx_strand_id
1 'polypeptide(L)'
;MGKDLEIAGYTVLPLRLPPAESKRAKPATHYLYLRPHEPRIPDADTPRSLFVVNVPIDTTELHLRHLFGSQLAAGRVERVHFEAVPTKKKGGMTTAHSMVANVSKSKKRKRVTVDELQNQLDDVALPSTWDRELQKSGAHAVVVFVDKPSMVASVKAAKKAGKRKDGEIVWGEGLEDRLPQLGLQRYLNHEEVRYPPRAELLRTVNDFMTMFEAVAEARRKEQALRAQEPDEDGFITVTSGPKLTSVAHEDEARELIEKQKQKSQGLEDFYRFQSREKRKERQNELLKKFDEDKKKLEEMKKRKGKIRVS
;
A
#
# COMPACT_ATOMS: atom_id res chain seq x y z
N MET A 1 -1.43 55.96 -2.04
CA MET A 1 -1.85 54.71 -2.70
C MET A 1 -0.64 53.78 -2.74
N GLY A 2 -0.66 52.65 -2.04
CA GLY A 2 0.42 51.66 -2.09
C GLY A 2 0.47 50.99 -3.46
N LYS A 3 1.67 50.78 -4.00
CA LYS A 3 1.89 50.04 -5.25
C LYS A 3 1.46 48.58 -5.04
N ASP A 4 0.86 47.94 -6.05
CA ASP A 4 0.60 46.50 -6.01
C ASP A 4 1.93 45.76 -5.85
N LEU A 5 2.03 44.89 -4.83
CA LEU A 5 3.18 44.01 -4.64
C LEU A 5 2.99 42.78 -5.53
N GLU A 6 3.60 42.81 -6.70
CA GLU A 6 3.59 41.69 -7.65
C GLU A 6 5.00 41.31 -8.08
N ILE A 7 5.28 40.01 -8.18
CA ILE A 7 6.57 39.46 -8.62
C ILE A 7 6.30 38.37 -9.65
N ALA A 8 6.78 38.54 -10.89
CA ALA A 8 6.65 37.56 -11.97
C ALA A 8 5.21 37.01 -12.18
N GLY A 9 4.20 37.88 -12.03
CA GLY A 9 2.78 37.51 -12.15
C GLY A 9 2.15 36.90 -10.88
N TYR A 10 2.91 36.79 -9.79
CA TYR A 10 2.39 36.41 -8.47
C TYR A 10 2.00 37.66 -7.68
N THR A 11 0.81 37.62 -7.09
CA THR A 11 0.39 38.54 -6.04
C THR A 11 1.13 38.20 -4.76
N VAL A 12 1.77 39.19 -4.13
CA VAL A 12 2.48 39.00 -2.86
C VAL A 12 1.55 39.36 -1.71
N LEU A 13 1.35 38.42 -0.79
CA LEU A 13 0.59 38.61 0.44
C LEU A 13 1.52 38.50 1.66
N PRO A 14 1.88 39.62 2.30
CA PRO A 14 2.61 39.61 3.56
C PRO A 14 1.70 39.15 4.69
N LEU A 15 2.17 38.17 5.45
CA LEU A 15 1.56 37.65 6.66
C LEU A 15 2.50 37.86 7.84
N ARG A 16 1.96 38.09 9.03
CA ARG A 16 2.74 38.08 10.26
C ARG A 16 2.64 36.70 10.89
N LEU A 17 3.79 36.09 11.20
CA LEU A 17 3.78 34.83 11.95
C LEU A 17 3.32 35.09 13.38
N PRO A 18 2.63 34.11 14.03
CA PRO A 18 2.22 34.25 15.41
C PRO A 18 3.45 34.51 16.29
N PRO A 19 3.31 35.32 17.36
CA PRO A 19 4.42 35.63 18.24
C PRO A 19 4.94 34.34 18.89
N ALA A 20 6.24 34.08 18.77
CA ALA A 20 6.82 32.94 19.45
C ALA A 20 6.86 33.20 20.96
N GLU A 21 6.65 32.14 21.76
CA GLU A 21 6.69 32.19 23.23
C GLU A 21 8.04 32.67 23.79
N SER A 22 9.11 32.59 22.98
CA SER A 22 10.43 33.06 23.38
C SER A 22 10.48 34.59 23.43
N LYS A 23 10.83 35.16 24.60
CA LYS A 23 10.93 36.61 24.85
C LYS A 23 11.91 37.37 23.94
N ARG A 24 12.77 36.68 23.19
CA ARG A 24 13.76 37.27 22.27
C ARG A 24 13.36 37.19 20.80
N ALA A 25 12.25 36.54 20.47
CA ALA A 25 11.81 36.44 19.09
C ALA A 25 11.31 37.79 18.59
N LYS A 26 11.86 38.24 17.47
CA LYS A 26 11.35 39.41 16.75
C LYS A 26 10.18 38.97 15.88
N PRO A 27 9.16 39.82 15.68
CA PRO A 27 8.09 39.53 14.75
C PRO A 27 8.67 39.34 13.34
N ALA A 28 8.27 38.25 12.69
CA ALA A 28 8.70 37.92 11.34
C ALA A 28 7.54 38.03 10.36
N THR A 29 7.81 38.63 9.21
CA THR A 29 6.87 38.71 8.10
C THR A 29 7.17 37.57 7.12
N HIS A 30 6.16 36.75 6.86
CA HIS A 30 6.21 35.67 5.89
C HIS A 30 5.45 36.09 4.63
N TYR A 31 6.02 35.83 3.44
CA TYR A 31 5.41 36.25 2.18
C TYR A 31 4.83 35.05 1.45
N LEU A 32 3.52 35.07 1.23
CA LEU A 32 2.82 34.14 0.33
C LEU A 32 2.80 34.70 -1.09
N TYR A 33 2.94 33.83 -2.08
CA TYR A 33 2.85 34.18 -3.49
C TYR A 33 1.64 33.49 -4.11
N LEU A 34 0.70 34.25 -4.64
CA LEU A 34 -0.56 33.74 -5.16
C LEU A 34 -0.69 34.01 -6.66
N ARG A 35 -1.10 33.00 -7.42
CA ARG A 35 -1.40 33.11 -8.85
C ARG A 35 -2.59 32.19 -9.20
N PRO A 36 -3.48 32.56 -10.13
CA PRO A 36 -4.45 31.62 -10.69
C PRO A 36 -3.77 30.31 -11.14
N HIS A 37 -4.36 29.17 -10.81
CA HIS A 37 -3.77 27.88 -11.16
C HIS A 37 -3.91 27.63 -12.67
N GLU A 38 -2.79 27.39 -13.35
CA GLU A 38 -2.73 27.16 -14.79
C GLU A 38 -1.86 25.92 -15.06
N PRO A 39 -2.39 24.70 -14.84
CA PRO A 39 -1.66 23.47 -15.12
C PRO A 39 -1.53 23.26 -16.64
N ARG A 40 -0.53 22.46 -17.05
CA ARG A 40 -0.31 22.11 -18.46
C ARG A 40 -1.53 21.44 -19.10
N ILE A 41 -2.26 20.65 -18.32
CA ILE A 41 -3.49 19.97 -18.73
C ILE A 41 -4.59 20.48 -17.79
N PRO A 42 -5.48 21.36 -18.28
CA PRO A 42 -6.59 21.89 -17.48
C PRO A 42 -7.55 20.78 -17.05
N ASP A 43 -7.94 20.82 -15.78
CA ASP A 43 -9.01 20.03 -15.21
C ASP A 43 -10.27 20.88 -14.99
N ALA A 44 -11.37 20.25 -14.55
CA ALA A 44 -12.63 20.95 -14.29
C ALA A 44 -12.51 22.02 -13.19
N ASP A 45 -11.54 21.87 -12.29
CA ASP A 45 -11.33 22.77 -11.14
C ASP A 45 -10.34 23.90 -11.42
N THR A 46 -9.52 23.81 -12.47
CA THR A 46 -8.59 24.85 -12.93
C THR A 46 -9.18 26.28 -12.88
N PRO A 47 -10.37 26.58 -13.45
CA PRO A 47 -10.89 27.94 -13.48
C PRO A 47 -11.23 28.53 -12.10
N ARG A 48 -11.40 27.70 -11.07
CA ARG A 48 -11.71 28.09 -9.68
C ARG A 48 -10.57 27.77 -8.71
N SER A 49 -9.37 27.48 -9.23
CA SER A 49 -8.22 27.08 -8.43
C SER A 49 -7.16 28.18 -8.36
N LEU A 50 -6.49 28.26 -7.22
CA LEU A 50 -5.42 29.20 -6.94
C LEU A 50 -4.16 28.46 -6.56
N PHE A 51 -3.07 28.76 -7.23
CA PHE A 51 -1.74 28.29 -6.91
C PHE A 51 -1.09 29.22 -5.88
N VAL A 52 -0.74 28.68 -4.72
CA VAL A 52 -0.12 29.39 -3.60
C VAL A 52 1.25 28.80 -3.33
N VAL A 53 2.27 29.63 -3.28
CA VAL A 53 3.67 29.22 -3.10
C VAL A 53 4.23 29.81 -1.81
N ASN A 54 5.23 29.12 -1.26
CA ASN A 54 5.90 29.46 -0.02
C ASN A 54 4.93 29.43 1.15
N VAL A 55 4.14 28.37 1.27
CA VAL A 55 3.16 28.23 2.34
C VAL A 55 3.89 27.96 3.68
N PRO A 56 3.47 28.56 4.83
CA PRO A 56 4.08 28.25 6.13
C PRO A 56 4.15 26.75 6.42
N ILE A 57 5.17 26.31 7.16
CA ILE A 57 5.43 24.88 7.42
C ILE A 57 4.32 24.19 8.21
N ASP A 58 3.54 24.95 8.97
CA ASP A 58 2.43 24.48 9.78
C ASP A 58 1.09 24.53 9.07
N THR A 59 1.09 24.74 7.76
CA THR A 59 -0.15 24.98 7.04
C THR A 59 -1.00 23.73 6.94
N THR A 60 -2.26 23.90 7.33
CA THR A 60 -3.33 22.92 7.20
C THR A 60 -4.41 23.47 6.28
N GLU A 61 -5.32 22.61 5.85
CA GLU A 61 -6.49 23.05 5.08
C GLU A 61 -7.32 24.10 5.83
N LEU A 62 -7.44 23.96 7.17
CA LEU A 62 -8.17 24.89 8.02
C LEU A 62 -7.57 26.30 7.99
N HIS A 63 -6.23 26.40 7.97
CA HIS A 63 -5.54 27.69 7.87
C HIS A 63 -5.92 28.44 6.59
N LEU A 64 -5.92 27.76 5.44
CA LEU A 64 -6.24 28.40 4.15
C LEU A 64 -7.73 28.70 4.02
N ARG A 65 -8.61 27.82 4.53
CA ARG A 65 -10.05 28.11 4.65
C ARG A 65 -10.30 29.36 5.49
N HIS A 66 -9.60 29.51 6.61
CA HIS A 66 -9.73 30.67 7.50
C HIS A 66 -9.13 31.94 6.89
N LEU A 67 -7.97 31.86 6.24
CA LEU A 67 -7.34 33.00 5.57
C LEU A 67 -8.26 33.61 4.51
N PHE A 68 -8.78 32.80 3.59
CA PHE A 68 -9.61 33.30 2.49
C PHE A 68 -11.06 33.60 2.91
N GLY A 69 -11.59 32.84 3.88
CA GLY A 69 -12.96 32.95 4.35
C GLY A 69 -13.18 34.01 5.42
N SER A 70 -12.35 34.03 6.46
CA SER A 70 -12.53 34.91 7.62
C SER A 70 -11.64 36.15 7.53
N GLN A 71 -10.33 35.99 7.35
CA GLN A 71 -9.38 37.11 7.44
C GLN A 71 -9.44 38.03 6.22
N LEU A 72 -9.49 37.46 5.01
CA LEU A 72 -9.66 38.23 3.77
C LEU A 72 -11.13 38.50 3.43
N ALA A 73 -12.07 37.77 4.07
CA ALA A 73 -13.51 37.88 3.86
C ALA A 73 -13.91 37.86 2.37
N ALA A 74 -13.27 37.02 1.57
CA ALA A 74 -13.29 37.15 0.11
C ALA A 74 -13.85 35.93 -0.62
N GLY A 75 -13.71 34.73 -0.09
CA GLY A 75 -14.14 33.53 -0.80
C GLY A 75 -14.20 32.29 0.10
N ARG A 76 -14.97 31.30 -0.34
CA ARG A 76 -15.08 30.00 0.36
C ARG A 76 -14.23 28.95 -0.35
N VAL A 77 -13.36 28.31 0.41
CA VAL A 77 -12.50 27.21 -0.06
C VAL A 77 -13.25 25.89 0.09
N GLU A 78 -13.25 25.08 -0.96
CA GLU A 78 -13.82 23.73 -0.95
C GLU A 78 -12.81 22.73 -0.41
N ARG A 79 -11.61 22.70 -1.02
CA ARG A 79 -10.54 21.75 -0.70
C ARG A 79 -9.18 22.33 -1.01
N VAL A 80 -8.13 21.81 -0.37
CA VAL A 80 -6.74 22.21 -0.60
C VAL A 80 -5.90 20.98 -0.92
N HIS A 81 -5.12 21.08 -1.99
CA HIS A 81 -4.07 20.11 -2.30
C HIS A 81 -2.73 20.69 -1.93
N PHE A 82 -2.04 20.07 -0.99
CA PHE A 82 -0.66 20.42 -0.71
C PHE A 82 0.27 19.71 -1.69
N GLU A 83 1.42 20.32 -1.95
CA GLU A 83 2.53 19.64 -2.59
C GLU A 83 2.83 18.36 -1.80
N ALA A 84 2.55 17.22 -2.42
CA ALA A 84 2.78 15.94 -1.79
C ALA A 84 4.27 15.82 -1.42
N VAL A 85 4.58 15.87 -0.13
CA VAL A 85 5.69 15.07 0.38
C VAL A 85 5.30 13.63 0.03
N PRO A 86 6.13 12.83 -0.67
CA PRO A 86 5.77 11.47 -1.06
C PRO A 86 5.56 10.60 0.19
N THR A 87 4.38 10.70 0.76
CA THR A 87 3.76 9.70 1.60
C THR A 87 2.63 9.18 0.73
N LYS A 88 2.54 7.85 0.61
CA LYS A 88 1.64 7.13 -0.31
C LYS A 88 0.31 7.87 -0.43
N LYS A 89 -0.15 8.12 -1.67
CA LYS A 89 -1.45 8.73 -2.00
C LYS A 89 -2.51 8.26 -1.00
N LYS A 90 -2.89 9.10 -0.04
CA LYS A 90 -4.14 8.94 0.68
C LYS A 90 -5.23 9.29 -0.33
N GLY A 91 -5.97 8.28 -0.79
CA GLY A 91 -7.29 8.50 -1.36
C GLY A 91 -8.10 9.35 -0.37
N GLY A 92 -8.88 10.30 -0.88
CA GLY A 92 -9.48 11.36 -0.09
C GLY A 92 -10.14 10.91 1.21
N MET A 93 -9.87 11.66 2.28
CA MET A 93 -10.62 11.60 3.53
C MET A 93 -12.12 11.76 3.25
N THR A 94 -12.87 10.68 3.46
CA THR A 94 -14.24 10.80 3.95
C THR A 94 -14.23 10.24 5.37
N THR A 95 -14.63 11.08 6.30
CA THR A 95 -14.77 10.77 7.72
C THR A 95 -15.72 9.59 7.88
N ALA A 96 -15.20 8.50 8.44
CA ALA A 96 -15.92 7.26 8.75
C ALA A 96 -16.88 7.40 9.94
N HIS A 97 -17.71 8.45 9.98
CA HIS A 97 -18.66 8.73 11.07
C HIS A 97 -20.04 9.22 10.56
N SER A 98 -20.49 8.75 9.40
CA SER A 98 -21.92 8.82 9.03
C SER A 98 -22.29 7.78 7.99
N MET A 99 -22.41 6.52 8.42
CA MET A 99 -23.06 5.47 7.61
C MET A 99 -24.13 4.77 8.45
N VAL A 100 -25.05 5.55 9.01
CA VAL A 100 -26.39 5.08 9.36
C VAL A 100 -27.36 6.16 8.91
N ALA A 101 -28.40 5.77 8.17
CA ALA A 101 -29.43 6.61 7.56
C ALA A 101 -29.06 7.37 6.27
N ASN A 102 -29.06 6.65 5.13
CA ASN A 102 -30.03 6.91 4.05
C ASN A 102 -29.77 5.97 2.86
N VAL A 103 -30.46 4.82 2.90
CA VAL A 103 -30.64 3.96 1.73
C VAL A 103 -31.80 4.53 0.92
N SER A 104 -31.49 5.31 -0.12
CA SER A 104 -32.49 5.65 -1.15
C SER A 104 -31.94 5.37 -2.55
N LYS A 105 -32.45 4.26 -3.10
CA LYS A 105 -32.71 3.99 -4.53
C LYS A 105 -31.55 4.11 -5.53
N SER A 106 -30.82 3.01 -5.73
CA SER A 106 -30.55 2.38 -7.05
C SER A 106 -29.55 1.21 -6.93
N LYS A 107 -29.97 0.10 -6.31
CA LYS A 107 -29.14 -1.09 -6.12
C LYS A 107 -29.25 -2.05 -7.32
N LYS A 108 -28.53 -1.79 -8.41
CA LYS A 108 -27.89 -2.90 -9.13
C LYS A 108 -26.65 -3.23 -8.30
N ARG A 109 -26.56 -4.45 -7.77
CA ARG A 109 -25.39 -4.90 -6.97
C ARG A 109 -24.15 -4.72 -7.83
N LYS A 110 -23.39 -3.65 -7.61
CA LYS A 110 -22.11 -3.43 -8.29
C LYS A 110 -21.21 -4.59 -7.87
N ARG A 111 -20.75 -5.38 -8.84
CA ARG A 111 -19.78 -6.45 -8.61
C ARG A 111 -18.52 -5.77 -8.06
N VAL A 112 -18.17 -6.08 -6.82
CA VAL A 112 -16.92 -5.60 -6.21
C VAL A 112 -15.77 -6.21 -7.01
N THR A 113 -14.92 -5.37 -7.58
CA THR A 113 -13.76 -5.83 -8.36
C THR A 113 -12.57 -6.12 -7.46
N VAL A 114 -11.61 -6.92 -7.94
CA VAL A 114 -10.38 -7.22 -7.21
C VAL A 114 -9.59 -5.93 -6.93
N ASP A 115 -9.56 -5.00 -7.90
CA ASP A 115 -8.89 -3.71 -7.74
C ASP A 115 -9.58 -2.81 -6.69
N GLU A 116 -10.91 -2.84 -6.60
CA GLU A 116 -11.63 -2.11 -5.54
C GLU A 116 -11.28 -2.67 -4.15
N LEU A 117 -11.20 -3.99 -3.98
CA LEU A 117 -10.77 -4.61 -2.73
C LEU A 117 -9.30 -4.33 -2.42
N GLN A 118 -8.43 -4.31 -3.43
CA GLN A 118 -7.01 -3.99 -3.24
C GLN A 118 -6.83 -2.53 -2.79
N ASN A 119 -7.56 -1.58 -3.39
CA ASN A 119 -7.53 -0.19 -2.95
C ASN A 119 -8.01 -0.06 -1.50
N GLN A 120 -9.09 -0.76 -1.13
CA GLN A 120 -9.56 -0.78 0.26
C GLN A 120 -8.52 -1.37 1.22
N LEU A 121 -7.80 -2.41 0.81
CA LEU A 121 -6.71 -2.99 1.59
C LEU A 121 -5.54 -2.00 1.75
N ASP A 122 -5.18 -1.28 0.68
CA ASP A 122 -4.12 -0.27 0.71
C ASP A 122 -4.49 0.95 1.58
N ASP A 123 -5.79 1.23 1.72
CA ASP A 123 -6.32 2.26 2.62
C ASP A 123 -6.30 1.84 4.10
N VAL A 124 -6.20 0.54 4.41
CA VAL A 124 -6.02 0.06 5.79
C VAL A 124 -4.57 0.27 6.21
N ALA A 125 -4.33 1.38 6.90
CA ALA A 125 -3.05 1.73 7.49
C ALA A 125 -3.12 1.75 9.02
N LEU A 126 -1.96 1.61 9.66
CA LEU A 126 -1.83 1.89 11.09
C LEU A 126 -2.18 3.35 11.38
N PRO A 127 -2.71 3.66 12.59
CA PRO A 127 -2.97 5.04 12.99
C PRO A 127 -1.71 5.90 12.83
N SER A 128 -1.87 7.11 12.29
CA SER A 128 -0.76 8.07 12.19
C SER A 128 -0.28 8.42 13.58
N THR A 129 1.03 8.42 13.81
CA THR A 129 1.61 8.87 15.08
C THR A 129 1.67 10.39 15.20
N TRP A 130 1.40 11.11 14.12
CA TRP A 130 1.37 12.56 14.09
C TRP A 130 -0.05 13.07 13.89
N ASP A 131 -0.48 13.96 14.77
CA ASP A 131 -1.81 14.61 14.75
C ASP A 131 -2.00 15.51 13.52
N ARG A 132 -0.90 16.00 12.94
CA ARG A 132 -0.91 16.86 11.76
C ARG A 132 0.38 16.74 10.96
N GLU A 133 0.23 16.77 9.64
CA GLU A 133 1.32 16.80 8.67
C GLU A 133 1.90 18.22 8.60
N LEU A 134 3.23 18.32 8.49
CA LEU A 134 3.91 19.60 8.26
C LEU A 134 4.34 19.69 6.80
N GLN A 135 4.35 20.92 6.29
CA GLN A 135 4.83 21.25 4.96
C GLN A 135 6.34 21.43 4.95
N LYS A 136 6.95 21.18 3.80
CA LYS A 136 8.36 21.51 3.57
C LYS A 136 8.56 23.02 3.42
N SER A 137 9.79 23.48 3.62
CA SER A 137 10.14 24.87 3.32
C SER A 137 9.92 25.16 1.83
N GLY A 138 9.28 26.30 1.54
CA GLY A 138 8.94 26.68 0.16
C GLY A 138 7.85 25.83 -0.49
N ALA A 139 7.11 25.03 0.28
CA ALA A 139 6.00 24.22 -0.23
C ALA A 139 4.98 25.07 -0.99
N HIS A 140 4.31 24.44 -1.96
CA HIS A 140 3.16 25.01 -2.64
C HIS A 140 1.86 24.28 -2.32
N ALA A 141 0.74 24.95 -2.57
CA ALA A 141 -0.60 24.39 -2.44
C ALA A 141 -1.49 24.87 -3.59
N VAL A 142 -2.39 24.00 -4.04
CA VAL A 142 -3.49 24.34 -4.94
C VAL A 142 -4.78 24.43 -4.12
N VAL A 143 -5.29 25.65 -4.00
CA VAL A 143 -6.52 25.94 -3.25
C VAL A 143 -7.69 25.96 -4.23
N VAL A 144 -8.63 25.04 -4.07
CA VAL A 144 -9.84 24.95 -4.90
C VAL A 144 -10.97 25.67 -4.20
N PHE A 145 -11.50 26.72 -4.83
CA PHE A 145 -12.64 27.48 -4.32
C PHE A 145 -13.96 26.84 -4.74
N VAL A 146 -15.04 27.15 -4.01
CA VAL A 146 -16.39 26.68 -4.38
C VAL A 146 -16.76 27.13 -5.79
N ASP A 147 -16.42 28.37 -6.16
CA ASP A 147 -16.72 28.94 -7.47
C ASP A 147 -15.61 29.89 -7.96
N LYS A 148 -15.59 30.15 -9.28
CA LYS A 148 -14.62 31.06 -9.91
C LYS A 148 -14.69 32.49 -9.34
N PRO A 149 -15.88 33.08 -9.09
CA PRO A 149 -15.98 34.38 -8.42
C PRO A 149 -15.29 34.46 -7.06
N SER A 150 -15.43 33.44 -6.20
CA SER A 150 -14.71 33.40 -4.91
C SER A 150 -13.20 33.46 -5.10
N MET A 151 -12.64 32.70 -6.04
CA MET A 151 -11.20 32.72 -6.33
C MET A 151 -10.74 34.12 -6.78
N VAL A 152 -11.46 34.74 -7.72
CA VAL A 152 -11.13 36.09 -8.23
C VAL A 152 -11.24 37.14 -7.12
N ALA A 153 -12.26 37.06 -6.27
CA ALA A 153 -12.44 37.94 -5.12
C ALA A 153 -11.28 37.77 -4.12
N SER A 154 -10.86 36.53 -3.83
CA SER A 154 -9.71 36.24 -2.97
C SER A 154 -8.40 36.81 -3.50
N VAL A 155 -8.14 36.73 -4.81
CA VAL A 155 -6.94 37.37 -5.41
C VAL A 155 -7.01 38.89 -5.27
N LYS A 156 -8.16 39.51 -5.52
CA LYS A 156 -8.34 40.96 -5.35
C LYS A 156 -8.17 41.40 -3.89
N ALA A 157 -8.71 40.64 -2.95
CA ALA A 157 -8.56 40.88 -1.52
C ALA A 157 -7.10 40.75 -1.09
N ALA A 158 -6.38 39.74 -1.58
CA ALA A 158 -4.95 39.56 -1.33
C ALA A 158 -4.12 40.75 -1.87
N LYS A 159 -4.40 41.23 -3.10
CA LYS A 159 -3.74 42.44 -3.64
C LYS A 159 -4.00 43.67 -2.77
N LYS A 160 -5.24 43.86 -2.29
CA LYS A 160 -5.61 44.96 -1.39
C LYS A 160 -4.90 44.84 -0.03
N ALA A 161 -4.79 43.63 0.51
CA ALA A 161 -4.07 43.36 1.75
C ALA A 161 -2.56 43.62 1.60
N GLY A 162 -1.95 43.24 0.48
CA GLY A 162 -0.53 43.49 0.21
C GLY A 162 -0.15 44.98 0.13
N LYS A 163 -1.10 45.88 -0.15
CA LYS A 163 -0.85 47.33 -0.14
C LYS A 163 -0.76 47.95 1.25
N ARG A 164 -1.19 47.23 2.29
CA ARG A 164 -1.14 47.72 3.68
C ARG A 164 0.31 47.66 4.17
N LYS A 165 0.76 48.71 4.85
CA LYS A 165 2.18 48.89 5.21
C LYS A 165 2.69 47.93 6.29
N ASP A 166 1.79 47.24 6.99
CA ASP A 166 2.13 46.22 7.97
C ASP A 166 1.16 45.04 7.80
N GLY A 167 1.69 43.82 7.82
CA GLY A 167 0.92 42.58 7.73
C GLY A 167 -0.03 42.43 8.92
N GLU A 168 -1.18 43.11 8.83
CA GLU A 168 -2.29 43.06 9.78
C GLU A 168 -2.84 41.64 9.92
N ILE A 169 -2.65 40.81 8.90
CA ILE A 169 -3.08 39.42 8.89
C ILE A 169 -2.03 38.59 9.64
N VAL A 170 -2.35 38.22 10.88
CA VAL A 170 -1.59 37.26 11.66
C VAL A 170 -1.98 35.85 11.24
N TRP A 171 -0.99 35.02 10.91
CA TRP A 171 -1.22 33.64 10.49
C TRP A 171 -1.77 32.80 11.65
N GLY A 172 -2.91 32.14 11.43
CA GLY A 172 -3.54 31.25 12.41
C GLY A 172 -4.29 31.95 13.56
N GLU A 173 -4.40 33.28 13.55
CA GLU A 173 -5.15 34.03 14.57
C GLU A 173 -6.62 33.58 14.61
N GLY A 174 -7.11 33.23 15.80
CA GLY A 174 -8.48 32.72 15.98
C GLY A 174 -8.68 31.22 15.69
N LEU A 175 -7.62 30.48 15.35
CA LEU A 175 -7.65 29.03 15.15
C LEU A 175 -6.92 28.22 16.23
N GLU A 176 -6.39 28.88 17.25
CA GLU A 176 -5.51 28.28 18.28
C GLU A 176 -6.11 27.04 18.94
N ASP A 177 -7.41 27.08 19.29
CA ASP A 177 -8.08 25.96 19.98
C ASP A 177 -8.50 24.81 19.04
N ARG A 178 -8.53 25.05 17.72
CA ARG A 178 -9.04 24.07 16.74
C ARG A 178 -7.94 23.25 16.09
N LEU A 179 -6.68 23.63 16.31
CA LEU A 179 -5.54 23.00 15.68
C LEU A 179 -4.74 22.22 16.71
N PRO A 180 -4.20 21.04 16.36
CA PRO A 180 -3.28 20.35 17.24
C PRO A 180 -2.08 21.23 17.54
N GLN A 181 -1.69 21.28 18.81
CA GLN A 181 -0.66 22.18 19.29
C GLN A 181 0.71 21.83 18.67
N LEU A 182 1.56 22.86 18.57
CA LEU A 182 2.92 22.79 18.07
C LEU A 182 3.94 22.64 19.20
N GLY A 183 5.22 22.58 18.83
CA GLY A 183 6.32 22.61 19.78
C GLY A 183 6.38 21.35 20.63
N LEU A 184 6.63 21.50 21.93
CA LEU A 184 6.80 20.39 22.87
C LEU A 184 5.58 19.46 22.91
N GLN A 185 4.37 20.03 22.96
CA GLN A 185 3.12 19.27 23.07
C GLN A 185 2.92 18.32 21.89
N ARG A 186 3.32 18.73 20.68
CA ARG A 186 3.30 17.86 19.49
C ARG A 186 4.14 16.60 19.67
N TYR A 187 5.32 16.73 20.28
CA TYR A 187 6.23 15.60 20.48
C TYR A 187 5.74 14.68 21.61
N LEU A 188 5.18 15.25 22.68
CA LEU A 188 4.56 14.48 23.76
C LEU A 188 3.38 13.65 23.21
N ASN A 189 2.47 14.26 22.46
CA ASN A 189 1.36 13.55 21.81
C ASN A 189 1.89 12.43 20.90
N HIS A 190 2.93 12.69 20.11
CA HIS A 190 3.54 11.67 19.27
C HIS A 190 4.14 10.50 20.07
N GLU A 191 4.78 10.78 21.21
CA GLU A 191 5.29 9.73 22.10
C GLU A 191 4.17 8.88 22.71
N GLU A 192 3.05 9.50 23.11
CA GLU A 192 1.88 8.78 23.60
C GLU A 192 1.27 7.90 22.51
N VAL A 193 1.06 8.44 21.31
CA VAL A 193 0.45 7.71 20.18
C VAL A 193 1.37 6.62 19.62
N ARG A 194 2.69 6.72 19.82
CA ARG A 194 3.65 5.67 19.46
C ARG A 194 3.36 4.34 20.18
N TYR A 195 2.72 4.40 21.34
CA TYR A 195 2.32 3.22 22.13
C TYR A 195 0.79 3.12 22.20
N PRO A 196 0.12 2.79 21.07
CA PRO A 196 -1.33 2.76 21.02
C PRO A 196 -1.89 1.64 21.91
N PRO A 197 -3.13 1.79 22.41
CA PRO A 197 -3.76 0.76 23.20
C PRO A 197 -3.93 -0.53 22.39
N ARG A 198 -3.68 -1.68 23.04
CA ARG A 198 -3.75 -3.02 22.41
C ARG A 198 -5.05 -3.26 21.63
N ALA A 199 -6.17 -2.73 22.11
CA ALA A 199 -7.48 -2.87 21.48
C ALA A 199 -7.54 -2.25 20.08
N GLU A 200 -6.98 -1.05 19.90
CA GLU A 200 -6.97 -0.37 18.61
C GLU A 200 -6.03 -1.06 17.62
N LEU A 201 -4.85 -1.48 18.08
CA LEU A 201 -3.92 -2.23 17.26
C LEU A 201 -4.55 -3.54 16.75
N LEU A 202 -5.16 -4.32 17.66
CA LEU A 202 -5.84 -5.56 17.28
C LEU A 202 -6.98 -5.32 16.28
N ARG A 203 -7.78 -4.26 16.47
CA ARG A 203 -8.82 -3.87 15.50
C ARG A 203 -8.21 -3.65 14.11
N THR A 204 -7.20 -2.80 14.01
CA THR A 204 -6.56 -2.49 12.71
C THR A 204 -5.93 -3.72 12.04
N VAL A 205 -5.30 -4.61 12.83
CA VAL A 205 -4.73 -5.86 12.31
C VAL A 205 -5.83 -6.81 11.83
N ASN A 206 -6.90 -6.98 12.60
CA ASN A 206 -8.01 -7.85 12.20
C ASN A 206 -8.70 -7.31 10.93
N ASP A 207 -8.91 -5.99 10.85
CA ASP A 207 -9.48 -5.35 9.66
C ASP A 207 -8.56 -5.55 8.44
N PHE A 208 -7.24 -5.41 8.61
CA PHE A 208 -6.27 -5.68 7.55
C PHE A 208 -6.30 -7.15 7.11
N MET A 209 -6.28 -8.10 8.05
CA MET A 209 -6.26 -9.53 7.75
C MET A 209 -7.54 -9.98 7.04
N THR A 210 -8.70 -9.50 7.48
CA THR A 210 -9.98 -9.83 6.83
C THR A 210 -10.05 -9.28 5.39
N MET A 211 -9.60 -8.05 5.17
CA MET A 211 -9.51 -7.48 3.82
C MET A 211 -8.48 -8.19 2.95
N PHE A 212 -7.33 -8.56 3.53
CA PHE A 212 -6.29 -9.31 2.83
C PHE A 212 -6.79 -10.69 2.38
N GLU A 213 -7.49 -11.42 3.25
CA GLU A 213 -8.10 -12.70 2.92
C GLU A 213 -9.14 -12.56 1.80
N ALA A 214 -9.97 -11.53 1.85
CA ALA A 214 -10.97 -11.24 0.81
C ALA A 214 -10.30 -10.94 -0.55
N VAL A 215 -9.23 -10.13 -0.56
CA VAL A 215 -8.43 -9.85 -1.77
C VAL A 215 -7.79 -11.15 -2.30
N ALA A 216 -7.19 -11.95 -1.43
CA ALA A 216 -6.52 -13.19 -1.81
C ALA A 216 -7.49 -14.23 -2.37
N GLU A 217 -8.70 -14.33 -1.81
CA GLU A 217 -9.76 -15.20 -2.32
C GLU A 217 -10.29 -14.69 -3.67
N ALA A 218 -10.51 -13.38 -3.81
CA ALA A 218 -10.99 -12.80 -5.05
C ALA A 218 -9.98 -12.98 -6.20
N ARG A 219 -8.68 -12.79 -5.95
CA ARG A 219 -7.60 -13.11 -6.90
C ARG A 219 -7.55 -14.59 -7.27
N ARG A 220 -7.69 -15.49 -6.29
CA ARG A 220 -7.73 -16.94 -6.54
C ARG A 220 -8.91 -17.32 -7.45
N LYS A 221 -10.09 -16.74 -7.22
CA LYS A 221 -11.27 -16.94 -8.07
C LYS A 221 -11.06 -16.39 -9.48
N GLU A 222 -10.51 -15.20 -9.63
CA GLU A 222 -10.22 -14.61 -10.94
C GLU A 222 -9.21 -15.44 -11.74
N GLN A 223 -8.14 -15.91 -11.10
CA GLN A 223 -7.17 -16.81 -11.73
C GLN A 223 -7.80 -18.16 -12.13
N ALA A 224 -8.67 -18.72 -11.30
CA ALA A 224 -9.37 -19.97 -11.61
C ALA A 224 -10.35 -19.82 -12.79
N LEU A 225 -11.06 -18.68 -12.87
CA LEU A 225 -11.92 -18.37 -14.01
C LEU A 225 -11.10 -18.18 -15.29
N ARG A 226 -10.01 -17.41 -15.22
CA ARG A 226 -9.11 -17.20 -16.36
C ARG A 226 -8.46 -18.49 -16.84
N ALA A 227 -8.17 -19.44 -15.94
CA ALA A 227 -7.68 -20.77 -16.31
C ALA A 227 -8.75 -21.67 -16.96
N GLN A 228 -10.05 -21.35 -16.79
CA GLN A 228 -11.16 -22.08 -17.39
C GLN A 228 -11.61 -21.48 -18.73
N GLU A 229 -11.27 -20.22 -19.02
CA GLU A 229 -11.57 -19.57 -20.29
C GLU A 229 -10.80 -20.27 -21.43
N PRO A 230 -11.48 -20.85 -22.44
CA PRO A 230 -10.82 -21.46 -23.58
C PRO A 230 -10.10 -20.41 -24.42
N ASP A 231 -8.94 -20.78 -24.96
CA ASP A 231 -8.15 -19.92 -25.87
C ASP A 231 -8.88 -19.72 -27.23
N GLU A 232 -8.35 -18.86 -28.10
CA GLU A 232 -8.92 -18.55 -29.44
C GLU A 232 -9.09 -19.80 -30.34
N ASP A 233 -8.32 -20.87 -30.08
CA ASP A 233 -8.41 -22.17 -30.74
C ASP A 233 -9.36 -23.18 -30.03
N GLY A 234 -10.06 -22.77 -28.97
CA GLY A 234 -11.05 -23.58 -28.25
C GLY A 234 -10.48 -24.61 -27.27
N PHE A 235 -9.18 -24.59 -27.01
CA PHE A 235 -8.53 -25.47 -26.02
C PHE A 235 -8.46 -24.80 -24.64
N ILE A 236 -8.70 -25.58 -23.59
CA ILE A 236 -8.51 -25.15 -22.20
C ILE A 236 -7.08 -25.49 -21.80
N THR A 237 -6.27 -24.48 -21.49
CA THR A 237 -4.89 -24.70 -21.04
C THR A 237 -4.90 -25.33 -19.65
N VAL A 238 -4.53 -26.60 -19.54
CA VAL A 238 -4.35 -27.28 -18.26
C VAL A 238 -3.12 -26.70 -17.57
N THR A 239 -3.32 -25.65 -16.79
CA THR A 239 -2.28 -25.19 -15.87
C THR A 239 -2.17 -26.21 -14.74
N SER A 240 -0.99 -26.82 -14.60
CA SER A 240 -0.67 -27.52 -13.36
C SER A 240 -0.82 -26.52 -12.21
N GLY A 241 -1.25 -27.01 -11.04
CA GLY A 241 -1.56 -26.21 -9.86
C GLY A 241 -0.44 -25.24 -9.42
N PRO A 242 -0.62 -24.53 -8.30
CA PRO A 242 0.20 -23.37 -7.94
C PRO A 242 1.68 -23.65 -8.22
N LYS A 243 2.31 -22.84 -9.08
CA LYS A 243 3.75 -22.91 -9.32
C LYS A 243 4.43 -22.65 -7.98
N LEU A 244 4.80 -23.74 -7.28
CA LEU A 244 5.58 -23.76 -6.04
C LEU A 244 7.03 -23.33 -6.33
N THR A 245 7.21 -22.20 -7.01
CA THR A 245 8.51 -21.59 -7.30
C THR A 245 9.00 -20.74 -6.13
N SER A 246 8.21 -20.61 -5.06
CA SER A 246 8.65 -20.03 -3.81
C SER A 246 9.37 -21.08 -2.98
N VAL A 247 10.63 -20.81 -2.64
CA VAL A 247 11.59 -21.59 -1.85
C VAL A 247 11.04 -22.13 -0.50
N ALA A 248 9.84 -21.74 -0.08
CA ALA A 248 9.21 -22.12 1.19
C ALA A 248 8.57 -23.53 1.22
N HIS A 249 8.54 -24.27 0.11
CA HIS A 249 7.86 -25.58 0.02
C HIS A 249 8.72 -26.68 -0.64
N GLU A 250 10.03 -26.69 -0.40
CA GLU A 250 10.92 -27.73 -0.95
C GLU A 250 10.57 -29.14 -0.47
N ASP A 251 10.11 -29.28 0.77
CA ASP A 251 9.77 -30.59 1.37
C ASP A 251 8.49 -31.18 0.73
N GLU A 252 7.46 -30.37 0.51
CA GLU A 252 6.24 -30.80 -0.17
C GLU A 252 6.49 -31.12 -1.66
N ALA A 253 7.41 -30.39 -2.30
CA ALA A 253 7.83 -30.69 -3.67
C ALA A 253 8.58 -32.03 -3.77
N ARG A 254 9.43 -32.36 -2.79
CA ARG A 254 10.13 -33.65 -2.73
C ARG A 254 9.16 -34.82 -2.55
N GLU A 255 8.19 -34.69 -1.65
CA GLU A 255 7.18 -35.74 -1.44
C GLU A 255 6.33 -36.03 -2.69
N LEU A 256 5.98 -34.99 -3.45
CA LEU A 256 5.24 -35.15 -4.71
C LEU A 256 6.09 -35.81 -5.80
N ILE A 257 7.38 -35.47 -5.87
CA ILE A 257 8.33 -36.12 -6.78
C ILE A 257 8.52 -37.59 -6.41
N GLU A 258 8.61 -37.93 -5.13
CA GLU A 258 8.70 -39.33 -4.67
C GLU A 258 7.44 -40.13 -4.98
N LYS A 259 6.26 -39.55 -4.75
CA LYS A 259 4.98 -40.18 -5.14
C LYS A 259 4.87 -40.38 -6.66
N GLN A 260 5.37 -39.44 -7.47
CA GLN A 260 5.44 -39.63 -8.92
C GLN A 260 6.43 -40.71 -9.32
N LYS A 261 7.60 -40.79 -8.64
CA LYS A 261 8.57 -41.87 -8.85
C LYS A 261 7.96 -43.24 -8.52
N GLN A 262 7.25 -43.36 -7.41
CA GLN A 262 6.53 -44.58 -7.02
C GLN A 262 5.45 -44.97 -8.03
N LYS A 263 4.73 -44.00 -8.62
CA LYS A 263 3.75 -44.27 -9.70
C LYS A 263 4.40 -44.60 -11.05
N SER A 264 5.62 -44.11 -11.28
CA SER A 264 6.41 -44.40 -12.49
C SER A 264 7.15 -45.73 -12.43
N GLN A 265 7.25 -46.35 -11.25
CA GLN A 265 7.58 -47.77 -11.13
C GLN A 265 6.40 -48.54 -11.72
N GLY A 266 6.51 -48.88 -13.00
CA GLY A 266 5.44 -49.54 -13.76
C GLY A 266 4.98 -50.84 -13.10
N LEU A 267 3.80 -51.31 -13.47
CA LEU A 267 3.29 -52.60 -13.01
C LEU A 267 4.26 -53.71 -13.45
N GLU A 268 5.08 -54.20 -12.53
CA GLU A 268 5.80 -55.44 -12.73
C GLU A 268 4.80 -56.60 -12.79
N ASP A 269 5.06 -57.57 -13.66
CA ASP A 269 4.30 -58.81 -13.88
C ASP A 269 3.05 -58.71 -14.78
N PHE A 270 2.87 -57.62 -15.54
CA PHE A 270 1.73 -57.52 -16.45
C PHE A 270 1.86 -58.41 -17.70
N TYR A 271 3.09 -58.63 -18.20
CA TYR A 271 3.30 -59.41 -19.42
C TYR A 271 3.89 -60.80 -19.16
N ARG A 272 3.38 -61.80 -19.90
CA ARG A 272 3.81 -63.22 -19.80
C ARG A 272 5.31 -63.42 -20.04
N PHE A 273 5.98 -62.52 -20.77
CA PHE A 273 7.42 -62.59 -20.99
C PHE A 273 8.21 -62.24 -19.71
N GLN A 274 7.74 -61.28 -18.92
CA GLN A 274 8.34 -60.88 -17.64
C GLN A 274 8.28 -62.05 -16.63
N SER A 275 7.16 -62.77 -16.59
CA SER A 275 7.03 -63.95 -15.73
C SER A 275 7.91 -65.11 -16.17
N ARG A 276 8.14 -65.27 -17.49
CA ARG A 276 9.06 -66.29 -18.03
C ARG A 276 10.52 -65.95 -17.70
N GLU A 277 10.88 -64.67 -17.78
CA GLU A 277 12.21 -64.17 -17.45
C GLU A 277 12.52 -64.32 -15.95
N LYS A 278 11.59 -63.90 -15.07
CA LYS A 278 11.69 -64.11 -13.61
C LYS A 278 11.79 -65.59 -13.20
N ARG A 279 11.20 -66.52 -13.97
CA ARG A 279 11.36 -67.96 -13.72
C ARG A 279 12.74 -68.47 -14.15
N LYS A 280 13.24 -68.02 -15.30
CA LYS A 280 14.58 -68.38 -15.81
C LYS A 280 15.67 -67.85 -14.88
N GLU A 281 15.51 -66.63 -14.38
CA GLU A 281 16.43 -66.02 -13.42
C GLU A 281 16.46 -66.79 -12.10
N ARG A 282 15.30 -67.11 -11.50
CA ARG A 282 15.22 -67.95 -10.31
C ARG A 282 15.87 -69.34 -10.51
N GLN A 283 15.70 -69.93 -11.69
CA GLN A 283 16.31 -71.21 -12.00
C GLN A 283 17.84 -71.10 -12.09
N ASN A 284 18.36 -70.02 -12.67
CA ASN A 284 19.79 -69.73 -12.70
C ASN A 284 20.37 -69.43 -11.31
N GLU A 285 19.65 -68.71 -10.45
CA GLU A 285 20.08 -68.48 -9.06
C GLU A 285 20.16 -69.78 -8.26
N LEU A 286 19.21 -70.69 -8.46
CA LEU A 286 19.25 -72.01 -7.83
C LEU A 286 20.44 -72.83 -8.32
N LEU A 287 20.77 -72.78 -9.62
CA LEU A 287 21.99 -73.40 -10.16
C LEU A 287 23.25 -72.79 -9.53
N LYS A 288 23.34 -71.46 -9.44
CA LYS A 288 24.48 -70.78 -8.81
C LYS A 288 24.65 -71.18 -7.35
N LYS A 289 23.57 -71.16 -6.57
CA LYS A 289 23.59 -71.59 -5.16
C LYS A 289 23.99 -73.07 -5.03
N PHE A 290 23.55 -73.92 -5.95
CA PHE A 290 23.93 -75.34 -5.95
C PHE A 290 25.42 -75.55 -6.29
N ASP A 291 25.96 -74.80 -7.23
CA ASP A 291 27.39 -74.83 -7.56
C ASP A 291 28.26 -74.29 -6.42
N GLU A 292 27.78 -73.24 -5.73
CA GLU A 292 28.42 -72.71 -4.51
C GLU A 292 28.40 -73.73 -3.37
N ASP A 293 27.27 -74.43 -3.16
CA ASP A 293 27.17 -75.46 -2.11
C ASP A 293 27.98 -76.71 -2.46
N LYS A 294 28.08 -77.09 -3.74
CA LYS A 294 29.03 -78.11 -4.22
C LYS A 294 30.47 -77.70 -3.93
N LYS A 295 30.86 -76.47 -4.25
CA LYS A 295 32.21 -75.95 -3.95
C LYS A 295 32.49 -75.96 -2.45
N LYS A 296 31.53 -75.53 -1.61
CA LYS A 296 31.66 -75.61 -0.13
C LYS A 296 31.82 -77.04 0.36
N LEU A 297 31.08 -78.00 -0.21
CA LEU A 297 31.22 -79.42 0.13
C LEU A 297 32.56 -80.00 -0.30
N GLU A 298 33.08 -79.62 -1.47
CA GLU A 298 34.42 -80.01 -1.91
C GLU A 298 35.51 -79.41 -1.04
N GLU A 299 35.38 -78.15 -0.63
CA GLU A 299 36.30 -77.52 0.33
C GLU A 299 36.24 -78.22 1.69
N MET A 300 35.06 -78.57 2.19
CA MET A 300 34.91 -79.36 3.42
C MET A 300 35.51 -80.77 3.29
N LYS A 301 35.37 -81.43 2.13
CA LYS A 301 36.01 -82.73 1.85
C LYS A 301 37.53 -82.63 1.79
N LYS A 302 38.09 -81.60 1.14
CA LYS A 302 39.54 -81.34 1.11
C LYS A 302 40.09 -81.01 2.50
N ARG A 303 39.31 -80.33 3.33
CA ARG A 303 39.66 -79.99 4.72
C ARG A 303 39.58 -81.21 5.66
N LYS A 304 38.67 -82.16 5.43
CA LYS A 304 38.62 -83.46 6.13
C LYS A 304 39.64 -84.49 5.62
N GLY A 305 40.06 -84.40 4.36
CA GLY A 305 41.05 -85.30 3.74
C GLY A 305 42.51 -84.97 4.05
N LYS A 306 42.80 -83.84 4.72
CA LYS A 306 44.13 -83.49 5.25
C LYS A 306 44.15 -83.62 6.77
N ILE A 307 43.93 -84.83 7.27
CA ILE A 307 44.45 -85.27 8.57
C ILE A 307 45.33 -86.47 8.25
N ARG A 308 46.61 -86.21 8.00
CA ARG A 308 47.64 -87.25 7.98
C ARG A 308 48.24 -87.26 9.38
N VAL A 309 48.02 -88.37 10.08
CA VAL A 309 48.72 -88.74 11.30
C VAL A 309 50.12 -89.17 10.89
N SER A 310 51.13 -88.55 11.52
CA SER A 310 52.58 -88.85 11.44
C SER A 310 53.27 -88.66 10.08
#